data_AF-A0A644WSR7-F1
#
_entry.id   AF-A0A644WSR7-F1
#
_cell.length_a   1.000
_cell.length_b   1.000
_cell.length_c   1.000
_cell.angle_alpha   90.00
_cell.angle_beta   90.00
_cell.angle_gamma   90.00
#
_symmetry.space_group_name_H-M   'P 1'
#
loop_
_entity.id
_entity.type
_entity.pdbx_description
1 polymer ?
#
loop_
_entity_poly.entity_id
_entity_poly.type
_entity_poly.pdbx_seq_one_letter_code
_entity_poly.pdbx_strand_id
1 'polypeptide(L)' 'MEFDPALSFSDNLARFQAAAEGIDADCARILFDNLGLLTRDGDATRTRQAVQEFNQAVLAALDSVPEAPAA' A
#
# COMPACT_ATOMS: atom_id res chain seq x y z
N MET A 1 -8.11 -14.55 3.93
CA MET A 1 -7.07 -14.56 4.97
C MET A 1 -7.72 -14.10 6.27
N GLU A 2 -7.47 -14.80 7.37
CA GLU A 2 -7.98 -14.41 8.69
C GLU A 2 -6.88 -13.69 9.47
N PHE A 3 -7.26 -12.59 10.15
CA PHE A 3 -6.35 -11.81 10.99
C PHE A 3 -5.94 -12.63 12.22
N ASP A 4 -4.64 -12.71 12.50
CA ASP A 4 -4.13 -13.43 13.66
C ASP A 4 -3.56 -12.42 14.69
N PRO A 5 -4.24 -12.23 15.84
CA PRO A 5 -3.79 -11.29 16.87
C PRO A 5 -2.52 -11.75 17.61
N ALA A 6 -2.09 -13.01 17.46
CA ALA A 6 -0.86 -13.51 18.07
C ALA A 6 0.40 -13.16 17.25
N LEU A 7 0.24 -12.76 15.99
CA LEU A 7 1.34 -12.36 15.12
C LEU A 7 1.74 -10.90 15.31
N SER A 8 3.00 -10.59 15.02
CA SER A 8 3.45 -9.20 15.02
C SER A 8 2.77 -8.39 13.92
N PHE A 9 2.80 -7.05 14.03
CA PHE A 9 2.33 -6.17 12.97
C PHE A 9 3.04 -6.46 11.64
N SER A 10 4.36 -6.65 11.67
CA SER A 10 5.16 -6.96 10.49
C SER A 10 4.75 -8.29 9.84
N ASP A 11 4.45 -9.31 10.63
CA ASP A 11 4.01 -10.62 10.12
C ASP A 11 2.62 -10.53 9.48
N ASN A 12 1.69 -9.84 10.13
CA ASN A 12 0.35 -9.60 9.57
C ASN A 12 0.42 -8.74 8.30
N LEU A 13 1.32 -7.76 8.24
CA LEU A 13 1.54 -6.93 7.07
C LEU A 13 2.12 -7.73 5.89
N ALA A 14 3.11 -8.60 6.14
CA ALA A 14 3.67 -9.48 5.12
C ALA A 14 2.63 -10.48 4.57
N ARG A 15 1.78 -11.01 5.46
CA ARG A 15 0.64 -11.85 5.06
C ARG A 15 -0.34 -11.08 4.18
N PHE A 16 -0.70 -9.85 4.56
CA PHE A 16 -1.58 -9.00 3.75
C PHE A 16 -0.96 -8.69 2.38
N GLN A 17 0.35 -8.41 2.31
CA GLN A 17 1.06 -8.21 1.06
C GLN A 17 0.95 -9.42 0.13
N ALA A 18 1.23 -10.62 0.62
CA ALA A 18 1.11 -11.84 -0.18
C ALA A 18 -0.31 -12.08 -0.69
N ALA A 19 -1.34 -11.75 0.10
CA ALA A 19 -2.73 -11.84 -0.35
C ALA A 19 -3.07 -10.81 -1.43
N ALA A 20 -2.59 -9.57 -1.30
CA ALA A 20 -2.80 -8.52 -2.30
C ALA A 20 -2.09 -8.84 -3.62
N GLU A 21 -0.85 -9.33 -3.56
CA GLU A 21 -0.08 -9.77 -4.73
C GLU A 21 -0.79 -10.89 -5.51
N GLY A 22 -1.52 -11.77 -4.81
CA GLY A 22 -2.33 -12.82 -5.44
C GLY A 22 -3.60 -12.32 -6.14
N ILE A 23 -4.04 -11.08 -5.87
CA ILE A 23 -5.18 -10.44 -6.54
C ILE A 23 -4.68 -9.65 -7.75
N ASP A 24 -3.70 -8.77 -7.53
CA ASP A 24 -3.08 -7.93 -8.55
C ASP A 24 -1.68 -7.52 -8.07
N ALA A 25 -0.65 -8.05 -8.72
CA ALA A 25 0.74 -7.83 -8.33
C ALA A 25 1.20 -6.39 -8.54
N ASP A 26 0.68 -5.68 -9.56
CA ASP A 26 1.06 -4.30 -9.83
C ASP A 26 0.40 -3.36 -8.82
N CYS A 27 -0.89 -3.55 -8.54
CA CYS A 27 -1.59 -2.79 -7.51
C CYS A 27 -1.00 -3.05 -6.11
N ALA A 28 -0.64 -4.30 -5.80
CA ALA A 28 0.01 -4.62 -4.54
C ALA A 28 1.36 -3.91 -4.41
N ARG A 29 2.23 -4.01 -5.41
CA ARG A 29 3.52 -3.31 -5.43
C ARG A 29 3.35 -1.81 -5.20
N ILE A 30 2.43 -1.16 -5.92
CA ILE A 30 2.13 0.27 -5.75
C ILE A 30 1.71 0.59 -4.31
N LEU A 31 0.82 -0.20 -3.72
CA LEU A 31 0.35 0.03 -2.35
C LEU A 31 1.50 -0.05 -1.34
N PHE A 32 2.31 -1.11 -1.41
CA PHE A 32 3.34 -1.38 -0.41
C PHE A 32 4.58 -0.49 -0.57
N ASP A 33 4.95 -0.10 -1.79
CA ASP A 33 6.03 0.86 -2.05
C ASP A 33 5.71 2.25 -1.44
N ASN A 34 4.42 2.60 -1.35
CA ASN A 34 3.98 3.91 -0.86
C ASN A 34 3.54 3.91 0.62
N LEU A 35 3.34 2.74 1.24
CA LEU A 35 2.79 2.62 2.60
C LEU A 35 3.64 3.37 3.66
N GLY A 36 4.95 3.44 3.47
CA GLY A 36 5.88 4.15 4.36
C GLY A 36 5.66 5.67 4.43
N LEU A 37 4.92 6.26 3.49
CA LEU A 37 4.53 7.68 3.54
C LEU A 37 3.56 7.96 4.69
N LEU A 38 2.78 6.95 5.12
CA LEU A 38 1.77 7.08 6.18
C LEU A 38 2.35 6.93 7.59
N THR A 39 3.55 6.38 7.75
CA THR A 39 4.14 6.04 9.06
C THR A 39 4.98 7.16 9.69
N ARG A 40 4.86 8.42 9.23
CA ARG A 40 5.59 9.54 9.84
C ARG A 40 5.02 9.89 11.21
N ASP A 41 5.83 9.68 12.26
CA ASP A 41 5.47 9.97 13.65
C ASP A 41 5.01 11.42 13.87
N GLY A 42 3.85 11.53 14.54
CA GLY A 42 3.44 12.67 15.34
C GLY A 42 3.11 13.97 14.59
N ASP A 43 1.85 14.12 14.16
CA ASP A 43 0.99 15.31 14.30
C ASP A 43 -0.28 15.09 13.44
N ALA A 44 -1.48 15.39 13.92
CA ALA A 44 -2.73 15.19 13.16
C ALA A 44 -2.77 16.02 11.86
N THR A 45 -2.08 17.17 11.84
CA THR A 45 -1.91 17.99 10.63
C THR A 45 -0.92 17.34 9.66
N ARG A 46 0.13 16.71 10.19
CA ARG A 46 1.11 15.92 9.42
C ARG A 46 0.48 14.65 8.85
N THR A 47 -0.56 14.09 9.49
CA THR A 47 -1.35 12.96 8.97
C THR A 47 -2.10 13.32 7.68
N ARG A 48 -2.70 14.52 7.55
CA ARG A 48 -3.37 14.91 6.29
C ARG A 48 -2.39 15.08 5.14
N GLN A 49 -1.25 15.70 5.41
CA GLN A 49 -0.19 15.86 4.43
C GLN A 49 0.36 14.50 3.98
N ALA A 50 0.63 13.59 4.92
CA ALA A 50 1.08 12.22 4.62
C ALA A 50 0.06 11.47 3.75
N VAL A 51 -1.24 11.60 4.03
CA VAL A 51 -2.31 11.01 3.19
C VAL A 51 -2.34 11.63 1.79
N GLN A 52 -2.15 12.95 1.67
CA GLN A 52 -2.10 13.60 0.38
C GLN A 52 -0.87 13.16 -0.44
N GLU A 53 0.30 13.11 0.19
CA GLU A 53 1.55 12.62 -0.41
C GLU A 53 1.39 11.16 -0.88
N PHE A 54 0.80 10.31 -0.03
CA PHE A 54 0.47 8.93 -0.37
C PHE A 54 -0.46 8.84 -1.59
N ASN A 55 -1.57 9.57 -1.59
CA ASN A 55 -2.54 9.53 -2.69
C ASN A 55 -1.93 10.00 -4.01
N GLN A 56 -1.10 11.06 -3.98
CA GLN A 56 -0.42 11.56 -5.18
C GLN A 56 0.59 10.56 -5.72
N ALA A 57 1.36 9.91 -4.85
CA ALA A 57 2.36 8.92 -5.27
C ALA A 57 1.70 7.65 -5.82
N VAL A 58 0.61 7.18 -5.20
CA VAL A 58 -0.20 6.06 -5.70
C VAL A 58 -0.80 6.39 -7.07
N LEU A 59 -1.41 7.57 -7.24
CA LEU A 59 -2.00 7.98 -8.52
C LEU A 59 -0.95 8.03 -9.63
N ALA A 60 0.21 8.65 -9.36
CA ALA A 60 1.30 8.71 -10.34
C ALA A 60 1.83 7.32 -10.71
N ALA A 61 1.88 6.39 -9.75
CA ALA A 61 2.30 5.03 -10.01
C ALA A 61 1.26 4.26 -10.85
N LEU A 62 -0.03 4.43 -10.57
CA LEU A 62 -1.13 3.84 -11.34
C LEU A 62 -1.12 4.34 -12.80
N ASP A 63 -0.94 5.63 -13.03
CA ASP A 63 -0.83 6.21 -14.39
C ASP A 63 0.37 5.65 -15.18
N SER A 64 1.37 5.10 -14.49
CA SER A 64 2.56 4.48 -15.10
C SER A 64 2.42 2.99 -15.36
N VAL A 65 1.36 2.35 -14.84
CA VAL A 65 1.09 0.93 -15.11
C VAL A 65 0.64 0.81 -16.57
N PRO A 66 1.33 0.02 -17.40
CA PRO A 66 0.88 -0.23 -18.75
C PRO A 66 -0.52 -0.85 -18.69
N GLU A 67 -1.47 -0.32 -19.47
CA GLU A 67 -2.78 -0.95 -19.61
C GLU A 67 -2.54 -2.38 -20.12
N ALA A 68 -2.95 -3.38 -19.35
CA ALA A 68 -2.85 -4.77 -19.79
C ALA A 68 -3.56 -4.88 -21.15
N PRO A 69 -2.97 -5.57 -22.15
CA PRO A 69 -3.63 -5.72 -23.43
C PRO A 69 -4.99 -6.37 -23.18
N ALA A 70 -6.06 -5.67 -23.57
CA ALA A 70 -7.42 -6.19 -23.49
C ALA A 70 -7.45 -7.57 -24.19
N ALA A 71 -7.72 -8.61 -23.40
CA ALA A 71 -7.85 -9.98 -23.88
C ALA A 71 -9.14 -10.18 -24.70
#